data_AF-X0W2R0-F1
#
_entry.id   AF-X0W2R0-F1
#
_cell.length_a   1.000
_cell.length_b   1.000
_cell.length_c   1.000
_cell.angle_alpha   90.00
_cell.angle_beta   90.00
_cell.angle_gamma   90.00
#
_symmetry.space_group_name_H-M   'P 1'
#
loop_
_entity.id
_entity.type
_entity.pdbx_description
1 polymer ?
#
loop_
_entity_poly.entity_id
_entity_poly.type
_entity_poly.pdbx_seq_one_letter_code
_entity_poly.pdbx_strand_id
1 'polypeptide(L)'
;GITYDFNEYPSLNDEQIALFNYLRTLITTEPENSFNNWNAEGFTGFLHYLFAFTDYAFSSIFETTPGYRTEYYSETAYKLIAKMNTTMAEFGNDSIEYTEWGRTNFDQYYWPNATDPSGLYMGGFRGPANIMWTAHYTLMETLYERSFNTSVFVDEINSFVNDWNNSLTTDGYGNVTKGGIWGDGLIPCEPYIVFSQCNSIAIYCTELYDNMFGTSYMDMWDDGLDFINTVMHEEYGLFIDGYFIQEPIGFSGSMGSGVPSTI
;
A
#
# COMPACT_ATOMS: atom_id res chain seq x y z
N GLY A 1 5.28 -37.38 6.81
CA GLY A 1 4.66 -36.69 5.65
C GLY A 1 3.25 -36.34 6.04
N ILE A 2 2.82 -35.12 5.75
CA ILE A 2 1.42 -34.71 5.91
C ILE A 2 0.67 -35.25 4.68
N THR A 3 -0.43 -35.95 4.90
CA THR A 3 -1.33 -36.39 3.83
C THR A 3 -2.46 -35.39 3.76
N TYR A 4 -2.58 -34.67 2.65
CA TYR A 4 -3.66 -33.71 2.43
C TYR A 4 -4.90 -34.44 1.90
N ASP A 5 -6.04 -34.26 2.55
CA ASP A 5 -7.34 -34.67 2.02
C ASP A 5 -7.91 -33.53 1.16
N PHE A 6 -7.87 -33.72 -0.16
CA PHE A 6 -8.37 -32.72 -1.10
C PHE A 6 -9.90 -32.56 -1.07
N ASN A 7 -10.65 -33.43 -0.37
CA ASN A 7 -12.09 -33.26 -0.20
C ASN A 7 -12.44 -32.15 0.80
N GLU A 8 -11.51 -31.75 1.66
CA GLU A 8 -11.70 -30.66 2.63
C GLU A 8 -11.30 -29.29 2.05
N TYR A 9 -10.68 -29.25 0.86
CA TYR A 9 -10.37 -28.01 0.18
C TYR A 9 -11.62 -27.50 -0.56
N PRO A 10 -12.18 -26.33 -0.18
CA PRO A 10 -13.28 -25.75 -0.92
C PRO A 10 -12.81 -25.46 -2.36
N SER A 11 -13.33 -26.23 -3.32
CA SER A 11 -13.14 -25.95 -4.73
C SER A 11 -13.97 -24.72 -5.13
N LEU A 12 -13.40 -23.83 -5.93
CA LEU A 12 -14.15 -22.74 -6.54
C LEU A 12 -15.32 -23.32 -7.36
N ASN A 13 -16.50 -22.74 -7.24
CA ASN A 13 -17.64 -23.09 -8.07
C ASN A 13 -17.54 -22.44 -9.46
N ASP A 14 -18.40 -22.87 -10.39
CA ASP A 14 -18.38 -22.39 -11.78
C ASP A 14 -18.58 -20.86 -11.88
N GLU A 15 -19.38 -20.26 -11.00
CA GLU A 15 -19.61 -18.81 -10.98
C GLU A 15 -18.34 -18.04 -10.57
N GLN A 16 -17.62 -18.53 -9.56
CA GLN A 16 -16.35 -17.96 -9.12
C GLN A 16 -15.28 -18.06 -10.21
N ILE A 17 -15.21 -19.20 -10.91
CA ILE A 17 -14.30 -19.39 -12.05
C ILE A 17 -14.70 -18.47 -13.21
N ALA A 18 -16.00 -18.30 -13.49
CA ALA A 18 -16.47 -17.41 -14.55
C ALA A 18 -16.15 -15.95 -14.23
N LEU A 19 -16.39 -15.50 -13.01
CA LEU A 19 -16.06 -14.14 -12.55
C LEU A 19 -14.55 -13.88 -12.63
N PHE A 20 -13.74 -14.85 -12.22
CA PHE A 20 -12.28 -14.80 -12.34
C PHE A 20 -11.85 -14.57 -13.79
N ASN A 21 -12.35 -15.40 -14.72
CA ASN A 21 -11.97 -15.32 -16.13
C ASN A 21 -12.47 -14.03 -16.79
N TYR A 22 -13.63 -13.52 -16.36
CA TYR A 22 -14.13 -12.22 -16.78
C TYR A 22 -13.20 -11.09 -16.32
N LEU A 23 -12.85 -11.05 -15.04
CA LEU A 23 -11.93 -10.05 -14.48
C LEU A 23 -10.56 -10.14 -15.14
N ARG A 24 -10.02 -11.34 -15.35
CA ARG A 24 -8.78 -11.52 -16.10
C ARG A 24 -8.88 -10.90 -17.49
N THR A 25 -9.96 -11.17 -18.22
CA THR A 25 -10.15 -10.63 -19.58
C THR A 25 -10.12 -9.10 -19.55
N LEU A 26 -10.82 -8.49 -18.59
CA LEU A 26 -10.79 -7.06 -18.36
C LEU A 26 -9.35 -6.55 -18.10
N ILE A 27 -8.64 -7.17 -17.16
CA ILE A 27 -7.28 -6.79 -16.75
C ILE A 27 -6.28 -6.90 -17.91
N THR A 28 -6.34 -8.00 -18.67
CA THR A 28 -5.31 -8.35 -19.68
C THR A 28 -5.55 -7.70 -21.04
N THR A 29 -6.77 -7.31 -21.37
CA THR A 29 -7.09 -6.73 -22.68
C THR A 29 -7.15 -5.21 -22.70
N GLU A 30 -7.36 -4.58 -21.55
CA GLU A 30 -7.37 -3.12 -21.47
C GLU A 30 -5.97 -2.52 -21.34
N PRO A 31 -5.73 -1.34 -21.95
CA PRO A 31 -4.52 -0.57 -21.70
C PRO A 31 -4.29 -0.32 -20.20
N GLU A 32 -3.02 -0.20 -19.78
CA GLU A 32 -2.66 -0.04 -18.36
C GLU A 32 -3.28 1.22 -17.74
N ASN A 33 -3.40 2.30 -18.49
CA ASN A 33 -4.02 3.57 -18.08
C ASN A 33 -5.53 3.68 -18.41
N SER A 34 -6.19 2.57 -18.76
CA SER A 34 -7.63 2.55 -19.05
C SER A 34 -8.41 1.86 -17.94
N PHE A 35 -9.47 2.52 -17.48
CA PHE A 35 -10.33 2.07 -16.38
C PHE A 35 -11.83 2.08 -16.72
N ASN A 36 -12.18 2.31 -17.98
CA ASN A 36 -13.57 2.57 -18.39
C ASN A 36 -14.51 1.37 -18.17
N ASN A 37 -14.06 0.13 -18.40
CA ASN A 37 -14.93 -1.04 -18.20
C ASN A 37 -14.84 -1.64 -16.79
N TRP A 38 -14.15 -0.96 -15.85
CA TRP A 38 -14.10 -1.35 -14.45
C TRP A 38 -15.36 -0.94 -13.67
N ASN A 39 -16.29 -0.24 -14.33
CA ASN A 39 -17.49 0.34 -13.71
C ASN A 39 -17.16 1.20 -12.48
N ALA A 40 -15.99 1.84 -12.51
CA ALA A 40 -15.48 2.70 -11.44
C ALA A 40 -15.88 4.18 -11.63
N GLU A 41 -16.89 4.45 -12.48
CA GLU A 41 -17.43 5.80 -12.66
C GLU A 41 -17.88 6.36 -11.31
N GLY A 42 -17.31 7.50 -10.91
CA GLY A 42 -17.56 8.12 -9.60
C GLY A 42 -16.66 7.67 -8.46
N PHE A 43 -15.80 6.67 -8.67
CA PHE A 43 -14.86 6.13 -7.66
C PHE A 43 -13.42 6.07 -8.16
N THR A 44 -13.05 6.94 -9.11
CA THR A 44 -11.72 6.93 -9.74
C THR A 44 -10.57 7.13 -8.73
N GLY A 45 -10.81 7.89 -7.65
CA GLY A 45 -9.84 8.04 -6.55
C GLY A 45 -9.64 6.79 -5.67
N PHE A 46 -10.39 5.71 -5.92
CA PHE A 46 -10.29 4.44 -5.19
C PHE A 46 -9.83 3.27 -6.07
N LEU A 47 -9.37 3.55 -7.31
CA LEU A 47 -8.93 2.51 -8.25
C LEU A 47 -7.77 1.68 -7.72
N HIS A 48 -6.83 2.29 -6.98
CA HIS A 48 -5.71 1.58 -6.39
C HIS A 48 -6.16 0.50 -5.38
N TYR A 49 -7.18 0.78 -4.57
CA TYR A 49 -7.77 -0.22 -3.68
C TYR A 49 -8.43 -1.35 -4.46
N LEU A 50 -9.11 -1.03 -5.56
CA LEU A 50 -9.74 -2.04 -6.40
C LEU A 50 -8.69 -3.00 -6.96
N PHE A 51 -7.54 -2.50 -7.40
CA PHE A 51 -6.44 -3.33 -7.89
C PHE A 51 -5.83 -4.17 -6.77
N ALA A 52 -5.52 -3.55 -5.63
CA ALA A 52 -4.91 -4.25 -4.51
C ALA A 52 -5.81 -5.36 -3.95
N PHE A 53 -7.08 -5.09 -3.69
CA PHE A 53 -8.00 -6.11 -3.16
C PHE A 53 -8.30 -7.21 -4.17
N THR A 54 -8.32 -6.88 -5.46
CA THR A 54 -8.42 -7.89 -6.53
C THR A 54 -7.19 -8.79 -6.53
N ASP A 55 -5.99 -8.22 -6.41
CA ASP A 55 -4.75 -8.99 -6.31
C ASP A 55 -4.71 -9.87 -5.05
N TYR A 56 -5.15 -9.37 -3.89
CA TYR A 56 -5.17 -10.16 -2.66
C TYR A 56 -6.10 -11.38 -2.77
N ALA A 57 -7.24 -11.21 -3.44
CA ALA A 57 -8.14 -12.31 -3.74
C ALA A 57 -7.49 -13.34 -4.69
N PHE A 58 -6.80 -12.88 -5.74
CA PHE A 58 -6.05 -13.75 -6.64
C PHE A 58 -4.93 -14.51 -5.93
N SER A 59 -4.14 -13.81 -5.12
CA SER A 59 -3.05 -14.38 -4.33
C SER A 59 -3.53 -15.44 -3.33
N SER A 60 -4.70 -15.23 -2.72
CA SER A 60 -5.34 -16.26 -1.88
C SER A 60 -5.68 -17.53 -2.67
N ILE A 61 -6.16 -17.38 -3.91
CA ILE A 61 -6.46 -18.50 -4.81
C ILE A 61 -5.18 -19.24 -5.23
N PHE A 62 -4.10 -18.49 -5.51
CA PHE A 62 -2.80 -19.07 -5.84
C PHE A 62 -2.24 -19.88 -4.67
N GLU A 63 -2.43 -19.40 -3.45
CA GLU A 63 -1.99 -20.09 -2.24
C GLU A 63 -2.71 -21.42 -2.03
N THR A 64 -4.04 -21.41 -2.12
CA THR A 64 -4.85 -22.60 -1.83
C THR A 64 -4.81 -23.65 -2.94
N THR A 65 -4.54 -23.24 -4.18
CA THR A 65 -4.71 -24.12 -5.35
C THR A 65 -3.52 -24.00 -6.31
N PRO A 66 -2.56 -24.93 -6.25
CA PRO A 66 -1.34 -24.90 -7.08
C PRO A 66 -1.59 -24.85 -8.59
N GLY A 67 -2.72 -25.40 -9.06
CA GLY A 67 -3.11 -25.37 -10.48
C GLY A 67 -3.33 -23.96 -11.04
N TYR A 68 -3.48 -22.95 -10.19
CA TYR A 68 -3.59 -21.54 -10.60
C TYR A 68 -2.26 -20.79 -10.56
N ARG A 69 -1.13 -21.45 -10.25
CA ARG A 69 0.22 -20.88 -10.36
C ARG A 69 0.81 -21.14 -11.75
N THR A 70 0.18 -20.62 -12.79
CA THR A 70 0.62 -20.78 -14.18
C THR A 70 0.90 -19.42 -14.82
N GLU A 71 1.60 -19.41 -15.95
CA GLU A 71 1.89 -18.20 -16.74
C GLU A 71 0.61 -17.40 -17.07
N TYR A 72 -0.49 -18.12 -17.32
CA TYR A 72 -1.81 -17.52 -17.57
C TYR A 72 -2.30 -16.62 -16.43
N TYR A 73 -2.00 -16.99 -15.19
CA TYR A 73 -2.40 -16.27 -13.99
C TYR A 73 -1.35 -15.27 -13.53
N SER A 74 -0.06 -15.59 -13.72
CA SER A 74 1.03 -14.64 -13.44
C SER A 74 0.89 -13.38 -14.31
N GLU A 75 0.55 -13.51 -15.59
CA GLU A 75 0.27 -12.37 -16.47
C GLU A 75 -0.82 -11.45 -15.90
N THR A 76 -1.85 -12.01 -15.29
CA THR A 76 -2.97 -11.25 -14.73
C THR A 76 -2.54 -10.43 -13.52
N ALA A 77 -1.84 -11.06 -12.57
CA ALA A 77 -1.31 -10.39 -11.38
C ALA A 77 -0.26 -9.33 -11.76
N TYR A 78 0.65 -9.64 -12.68
CA TYR A 78 1.62 -8.69 -13.21
C TYR A 78 0.94 -7.46 -13.82
N LYS A 79 -0.13 -7.65 -14.60
CA LYS A 79 -0.87 -6.55 -15.21
C LYS A 79 -1.63 -5.69 -14.19
N LEU A 80 -2.10 -6.26 -13.08
CA LEU A 80 -2.67 -5.47 -11.98
C LEU A 80 -1.60 -4.59 -11.33
N ILE A 81 -0.42 -5.13 -11.07
CA ILE A 81 0.74 -4.38 -10.54
C ILE A 81 1.11 -3.25 -11.51
N ALA A 82 1.20 -3.54 -12.81
CA ALA A 82 1.49 -2.52 -13.82
C ALA A 82 0.44 -1.40 -13.86
N LYS A 83 -0.86 -1.74 -13.77
CA LYS A 83 -1.95 -0.75 -13.68
C LYS A 83 -1.82 0.14 -12.43
N MET A 84 -1.50 -0.46 -11.28
CA MET A 84 -1.26 0.23 -10.01
C MET A 84 -0.06 1.21 -10.08
N ASN A 85 0.95 0.90 -10.91
CA ASN A 85 2.18 1.68 -11.07
C ASN A 85 2.18 2.66 -12.26
N THR A 86 1.02 3.00 -12.82
CA THR A 86 0.97 3.98 -13.91
C THR A 86 1.42 5.36 -13.42
N THR A 87 2.35 5.98 -14.16
CA THR A 87 2.98 7.26 -13.78
C THR A 87 2.50 8.45 -14.61
N MET A 88 2.61 9.65 -14.05
CA MET A 88 2.32 10.90 -14.76
C MET A 88 3.28 11.15 -15.92
N ALA A 89 4.53 10.71 -15.79
CA ALA A 89 5.54 10.88 -16.83
C ALA A 89 5.17 10.13 -18.12
N GLU A 90 4.52 8.97 -18.00
CA GLU A 90 4.14 8.13 -19.14
C GLU A 90 2.69 8.39 -19.60
N PHE A 91 1.76 8.49 -18.65
CA PHE A 91 0.32 8.51 -18.95
C PHE A 91 -0.38 9.83 -18.58
N GLY A 92 0.37 10.83 -18.11
CA GLY A 92 -0.19 12.13 -17.73
C GLY A 92 -1.32 12.00 -16.71
N ASN A 93 -2.45 12.64 -16.99
CA ASN A 93 -3.60 12.66 -16.08
C ASN A 93 -4.41 11.35 -16.05
N ASP A 94 -4.08 10.39 -16.91
CA ASP A 94 -4.72 9.07 -16.96
C ASP A 94 -3.97 8.03 -16.09
N SER A 95 -3.03 8.46 -15.27
CA SER A 95 -2.22 7.62 -14.38
C SER A 95 -2.80 7.50 -12.97
N ILE A 96 -2.47 6.40 -12.29
CA ILE A 96 -2.77 6.22 -10.86
C ILE A 96 -2.04 7.28 -10.04
N GLU A 97 -0.77 7.55 -10.36
CA GLU A 97 -0.01 8.66 -9.75
C GLU A 97 -0.78 9.99 -9.78
N TYR A 98 -1.37 10.36 -10.92
CA TYR A 98 -2.16 11.59 -10.99
C TYR A 98 -3.44 11.52 -10.15
N THR A 99 -4.16 10.40 -10.23
CA THR A 99 -5.45 10.26 -9.54
C THR A 99 -5.32 10.21 -8.02
N GLU A 100 -4.23 9.62 -7.53
CA GLU A 100 -3.94 9.41 -6.11
C GLU A 100 -3.17 10.61 -5.54
N TRP A 101 -2.04 10.98 -6.16
CA TRP A 101 -1.11 11.96 -5.60
C TRP A 101 -1.10 13.30 -6.34
N GLY A 102 -1.09 13.27 -7.67
CA GLY A 102 -0.87 14.46 -8.52
C GLY A 102 -2.01 15.48 -8.52
N ARG A 103 -3.15 15.17 -7.88
CA ARG A 103 -4.25 16.12 -7.61
C ARG A 103 -4.14 16.81 -6.25
N THR A 104 -3.19 16.42 -5.42
CA THR A 104 -2.94 17.04 -4.12
C THR A 104 -2.11 18.32 -4.30
N ASN A 105 -2.06 19.15 -3.25
CA ASN A 105 -1.14 20.29 -3.20
C ASN A 105 0.28 19.88 -2.73
N PHE A 106 0.59 18.58 -2.75
CA PHE A 106 1.79 17.98 -2.17
C PHE A 106 2.47 17.02 -3.16
N ASP A 107 2.59 17.42 -4.43
CA ASP A 107 3.34 16.68 -5.45
C ASP A 107 4.77 16.33 -5.00
N GLN A 108 5.33 17.17 -4.12
CA GLN A 108 6.49 16.87 -3.31
C GLN A 108 6.18 17.10 -1.83
N TYR A 109 6.77 16.28 -0.97
CA TYR A 109 6.63 16.40 0.47
C TYR A 109 7.97 16.70 1.14
N TYR A 110 7.98 17.69 2.03
CA TYR A 110 9.11 18.02 2.89
C TYR A 110 8.70 18.00 4.38
N TRP A 111 9.57 17.56 5.28
CA TRP A 111 9.32 17.54 6.72
C TRP A 111 10.18 18.60 7.44
N PRO A 112 9.65 19.36 8.42
CA PRO A 112 8.29 19.30 8.99
C PRO A 112 7.25 20.20 8.31
N ASN A 113 7.61 20.90 7.24
CA ASN A 113 6.68 21.71 6.47
C ASN A 113 6.58 21.17 5.05
N ALA A 114 5.42 20.61 4.72
CA ALA A 114 5.15 19.87 3.48
C ALA A 114 5.50 20.62 2.20
N THR A 115 5.47 21.96 2.23
CA THR A 115 5.69 22.81 1.05
C THR A 115 7.01 23.61 1.10
N ASP A 116 7.82 23.42 2.14
CA ASP A 116 9.08 24.14 2.30
C ASP A 116 10.28 23.28 1.85
N PRO A 117 10.90 23.59 0.70
CA PRO A 117 12.01 22.81 0.16
C PRO A 117 13.30 22.91 1.00
N SER A 118 13.33 23.73 2.05
CA SER A 118 14.42 23.74 3.03
C SER A 118 14.33 22.62 4.07
N GLY A 119 13.18 21.94 4.15
CA GLY A 119 12.97 20.78 5.01
C GLY A 119 13.65 19.51 4.49
N LEU A 120 13.50 18.43 5.24
CA LEU A 120 13.90 17.08 4.81
C LEU A 120 12.98 16.64 3.68
N TYR A 121 13.53 16.31 2.51
CA TYR A 121 12.74 15.79 1.40
C TYR A 121 12.25 14.37 1.70
N MET A 122 10.93 14.20 1.69
CA MET A 122 10.22 12.96 2.02
C MET A 122 9.65 12.28 0.76
N GLY A 123 10.09 12.68 -0.44
CA GLY A 123 9.63 12.09 -1.68
C GLY A 123 8.36 12.73 -2.26
N GLY A 124 7.87 12.12 -3.34
CA GLY A 124 6.56 12.40 -3.95
C GLY A 124 5.69 11.14 -3.90
N PHE A 125 5.01 10.81 -4.99
CA PHE A 125 4.13 9.63 -5.09
C PHE A 125 4.74 8.32 -4.57
N ARG A 126 6.03 8.11 -4.82
CA ARG A 126 6.79 6.91 -4.43
C ARG A 126 7.72 7.12 -3.23
N GLY A 127 7.54 8.23 -2.50
CA GLY A 127 8.27 8.48 -1.26
C GLY A 127 7.81 7.55 -0.13
N PRO A 128 8.42 7.67 1.06
CA PRO A 128 7.97 6.93 2.22
C PRO A 128 6.58 7.40 2.68
N ALA A 129 6.27 8.71 2.62
CA ALA A 129 4.88 9.16 2.74
C ALA A 129 4.07 8.68 1.52
N ASN A 130 2.74 8.65 1.61
CA ASN A 130 1.88 7.83 0.75
C ASN A 130 1.90 6.34 1.12
N ILE A 131 1.98 6.02 2.42
CA ILE A 131 2.07 4.63 2.87
C ILE A 131 0.91 3.77 2.38
N MET A 132 -0.27 4.36 2.15
CA MET A 132 -1.41 3.63 1.62
C MET A 132 -1.12 3.05 0.24
N TRP A 133 -0.65 3.87 -0.70
CA TRP A 133 -0.32 3.39 -2.03
C TRP A 133 0.94 2.51 -2.00
N THR A 134 2.02 2.96 -1.35
CA THR A 134 3.29 2.22 -1.36
C THR A 134 3.15 0.85 -0.71
N ALA A 135 2.45 0.73 0.42
CA ALA A 135 2.21 -0.55 1.08
C ALA A 135 1.36 -1.50 0.23
N HIS A 136 0.27 -1.00 -0.37
CA HIS A 136 -0.55 -1.82 -1.25
C HIS A 136 0.24 -2.29 -2.47
N TYR A 137 0.98 -1.39 -3.11
CA TYR A 137 1.79 -1.69 -4.28
C TYR A 137 2.86 -2.74 -3.98
N THR A 138 3.65 -2.52 -2.93
CA THR A 138 4.70 -3.46 -2.50
C THR A 138 4.12 -4.79 -2.02
N LEU A 139 2.94 -4.81 -1.39
CA LEU A 139 2.31 -6.08 -1.01
C LEU A 139 1.86 -6.88 -2.24
N MET A 140 1.31 -6.23 -3.27
CA MET A 140 0.97 -6.90 -4.55
C MET A 140 2.22 -7.52 -5.18
N GLU A 141 3.33 -6.79 -5.25
CA GLU A 141 4.62 -7.29 -5.75
C GLU A 141 5.14 -8.47 -4.93
N THR A 142 5.05 -8.37 -3.60
CA THR A 142 5.54 -9.41 -2.68
C THR A 142 4.69 -10.69 -2.80
N LEU A 143 3.37 -10.57 -2.92
CA LEU A 143 2.47 -11.70 -3.14
C LEU A 143 2.71 -12.37 -4.50
N TYR A 144 3.01 -11.57 -5.53
CA TYR A 144 3.40 -12.08 -6.85
C TYR A 144 4.70 -12.90 -6.75
N GLU A 145 5.74 -12.37 -6.12
CA GLU A 145 7.01 -13.08 -5.97
C GLU A 145 6.87 -14.34 -5.10
N ARG A 146 6.06 -14.29 -4.05
CA ARG A 146 5.72 -15.47 -3.24
C ARG A 146 5.04 -16.56 -4.08
N SER A 147 4.14 -16.16 -4.98
CA SER A 147 3.32 -17.08 -5.77
C SER A 147 4.09 -17.70 -6.94
N PHE A 148 4.94 -16.92 -7.62
CA PHE A 148 5.55 -17.29 -8.90
C PHE A 148 7.08 -17.37 -8.89
N ASN A 149 7.74 -16.80 -7.88
CA ASN A 149 9.19 -16.85 -7.68
C ASN A 149 10.00 -16.47 -8.93
N THR A 150 9.78 -15.26 -9.45
CA THR A 150 10.36 -14.80 -10.73
C THR A 150 11.53 -13.83 -10.57
N SER A 151 11.68 -13.25 -9.38
CA SER A 151 12.68 -12.23 -9.05
C SER A 151 12.56 -10.91 -9.84
N VAL A 152 11.39 -10.64 -10.43
CA VAL A 152 11.14 -9.43 -11.22
C VAL A 152 10.94 -8.20 -10.35
N PHE A 153 10.29 -8.33 -9.19
CA PHE A 153 9.98 -7.21 -8.30
C PHE A 153 10.88 -7.12 -7.05
N VAL A 154 11.84 -8.05 -6.88
CA VAL A 154 12.66 -8.14 -5.66
C VAL A 154 13.39 -6.84 -5.36
N ASP A 155 14.00 -6.20 -6.35
CA ASP A 155 14.73 -4.94 -6.15
C ASP A 155 13.79 -3.79 -5.73
N GLU A 156 12.58 -3.76 -6.27
CA GLU A 156 11.56 -2.74 -5.97
C GLU A 156 11.01 -2.92 -4.55
N ILE A 157 10.69 -4.16 -4.17
CA ILE A 157 10.27 -4.53 -2.81
C ILE A 157 11.37 -4.16 -1.80
N ASN A 158 12.63 -4.55 -2.09
CA ASN A 158 13.77 -4.21 -1.24
C ASN A 158 13.89 -2.70 -1.05
N SER A 159 13.66 -1.91 -2.11
CA SER A 159 13.73 -0.45 -2.03
C SER A 159 12.71 0.10 -1.05
N PHE A 160 11.44 -0.32 -1.14
CA PHE A 160 10.38 0.18 -0.26
C PHE A 160 10.57 -0.24 1.19
N VAL A 161 10.90 -1.52 1.46
CA VAL A 161 11.12 -1.99 2.83
C VAL A 161 12.30 -1.25 3.49
N ASN A 162 13.39 -1.01 2.75
CA ASN A 162 14.51 -0.23 3.26
C ASN A 162 14.14 1.24 3.51
N ASP A 163 13.32 1.83 2.64
CA ASP A 163 12.87 3.21 2.78
C ASP A 163 11.95 3.39 4.00
N TRP A 164 11.02 2.45 4.22
CA TRP A 164 10.22 2.39 5.44
C TRP A 164 11.10 2.22 6.68
N ASN A 165 12.05 1.29 6.66
CA ASN A 165 12.99 1.09 7.77
C ASN A 165 13.77 2.36 8.10
N ASN A 166 14.31 3.03 7.09
CA ASN A 166 15.04 4.29 7.30
C ASN A 166 14.12 5.37 7.87
N SER A 167 12.87 5.43 7.40
CA SER A 167 11.89 6.43 7.84
C SER A 167 11.41 6.21 9.28
N LEU A 168 11.38 4.95 9.73
CA LEU A 168 10.88 4.56 11.06
C LEU A 168 11.98 4.43 12.12
N THR A 169 13.24 4.27 11.70
CA THR A 169 14.36 4.05 12.64
C THR A 169 15.35 5.21 12.68
N THR A 170 15.21 6.21 11.80
CA THR A 170 16.13 7.36 11.72
C THR A 170 15.41 8.70 11.66
N ASP A 171 16.15 9.79 11.85
CA ASP A 171 15.69 11.17 11.62
C ASP A 171 15.64 11.58 10.13
N GLY A 172 15.81 10.63 9.20
CA GLY A 172 15.91 10.87 7.77
C GLY A 172 17.28 11.36 7.28
N TYR A 173 18.21 11.67 8.20
CA TYR A 173 19.62 11.95 7.91
C TYR A 173 20.54 10.79 8.29
N GLY A 174 19.96 9.66 8.69
CA GLY A 174 20.67 8.45 9.09
C GLY A 174 21.05 8.38 10.56
N ASN A 175 20.60 9.32 11.40
CA ASN A 175 20.78 9.21 12.85
C ASN A 175 19.62 8.44 13.45
N VAL A 176 19.93 7.39 14.22
CA VAL A 176 18.91 6.56 14.87
C VAL A 176 18.02 7.42 15.78
N THR A 177 16.70 7.33 15.57
CA THR A 177 15.69 8.11 16.29
C THR A 177 14.48 7.24 16.58
N LYS A 178 14.02 7.28 17.84
CA LYS A 178 12.82 6.54 18.28
C LYS A 178 11.59 7.07 17.56
N GLY A 179 10.76 6.17 17.02
CA GLY A 179 9.59 6.52 16.21
C GLY A 179 9.91 7.17 14.87
N GLY A 180 11.19 7.20 14.46
CA GLY A 180 11.63 7.68 13.17
C GLY A 180 11.40 9.17 12.93
N ILE A 181 11.16 9.53 11.68
CA ILE A 181 11.01 10.91 11.20
C ILE A 181 9.82 11.62 11.87
N TRP A 182 8.74 10.88 12.11
CA TRP A 182 7.47 11.40 12.62
C TRP A 182 7.29 11.21 14.13
N GLY A 183 8.14 10.40 14.76
CA GLY A 183 8.22 10.23 16.22
C GLY A 183 7.19 9.28 16.83
N ASP A 184 6.26 8.75 16.04
CA ASP A 184 5.21 7.81 16.47
C ASP A 184 5.42 6.38 15.97
N GLY A 185 6.44 6.15 15.14
CA GLY A 185 6.70 4.83 14.56
C GLY A 185 5.70 4.42 13.47
N LEU A 186 4.95 5.37 12.91
CA LEU A 186 4.03 5.15 11.80
C LEU A 186 4.38 6.07 10.64
N ILE A 187 4.02 5.63 9.44
CA ILE A 187 4.24 6.38 8.21
C ILE A 187 2.93 7.07 7.80
N PRO A 188 2.94 8.36 7.44
CA PRO A 188 1.73 9.07 7.01
C PRO A 188 1.21 8.62 5.64
N CYS A 189 -0.12 8.64 5.48
CA CYS A 189 -0.75 8.44 4.16
C CYS A 189 -0.66 9.78 3.40
N GLU A 190 -1.26 10.84 3.92
CA GLU A 190 -1.01 12.24 3.53
C GLU A 190 -0.08 12.94 4.53
N PRO A 191 0.52 14.09 4.17
CA PRO A 191 1.29 14.88 5.12
C PRO A 191 0.54 15.11 6.44
N TYR A 192 1.23 14.86 7.54
CA TYR A 192 0.79 15.11 8.92
C TYR A 192 -0.25 14.15 9.53
N ILE A 193 -0.77 13.17 8.79
CA ILE A 193 -1.78 12.25 9.31
C ILE A 193 -1.40 10.79 9.09
N VAL A 194 -1.45 10.01 10.16
CA VAL A 194 -1.23 8.57 10.15
C VAL A 194 -2.54 7.84 10.37
N PHE A 195 -2.66 6.70 9.69
CA PHE A 195 -3.82 5.82 9.80
C PHE A 195 -3.33 4.41 10.10
N SER A 196 -3.95 3.76 11.10
CA SER A 196 -3.56 2.42 11.52
C SER A 196 -3.80 1.39 10.40
N GLN A 197 -4.90 1.55 9.66
CA GLN A 197 -5.25 0.68 8.54
C GLN A 197 -4.26 0.78 7.37
N CYS A 198 -3.75 1.97 7.02
CA CYS A 198 -2.74 2.07 5.95
C CYS A 198 -1.46 1.35 6.37
N ASN A 199 -0.98 1.60 7.59
CA ASN A 199 0.27 1.02 8.09
C ASN A 199 0.15 -0.49 8.32
N SER A 200 -1.04 -1.02 8.65
CA SER A 200 -1.25 -2.46 8.81
C SER A 200 -0.88 -3.27 7.55
N ILE A 201 -1.05 -2.69 6.37
CA ILE A 201 -0.66 -3.31 5.10
C ILE A 201 0.86 -3.39 4.98
N ALA A 202 1.58 -2.32 5.34
CA ALA A 202 3.04 -2.27 5.30
C ALA A 202 3.66 -3.22 6.35
N ILE A 203 3.06 -3.29 7.54
CA ILE A 203 3.45 -4.22 8.61
C ILE A 203 3.31 -5.67 8.11
N TYR A 204 2.15 -6.03 7.56
CA TYR A 204 1.94 -7.37 7.01
C TYR A 204 2.88 -7.68 5.83
N CYS A 205 3.10 -6.70 4.94
CA CYS A 205 4.06 -6.83 3.86
C CYS A 205 5.49 -7.09 4.38
N THR A 206 5.88 -6.42 5.47
CA THR A 206 7.20 -6.59 6.10
C THR A 206 7.34 -7.99 6.72
N GLU A 207 6.31 -8.49 7.40
CA GLU A 207 6.31 -9.85 7.94
C GLU A 207 6.50 -10.89 6.83
N LEU A 208 5.77 -10.69 5.72
CA LEU A 208 5.88 -11.56 4.57
C LEU A 208 7.26 -11.48 3.91
N TYR A 209 7.82 -10.28 3.79
CA TYR A 209 9.17 -10.03 3.28
C TYR A 209 10.23 -10.75 4.14
N ASP A 210 10.17 -10.61 5.47
CA ASP A 210 11.07 -11.32 6.40
C ASP A 210 11.00 -12.83 6.22
N ASN A 211 9.80 -13.38 6.02
CA ASN A 211 9.60 -14.80 5.75
C ASN A 211 10.24 -15.26 4.43
N MET A 212 10.14 -14.44 3.39
CA MET A 212 10.65 -14.79 2.06
C MET A 212 12.17 -14.67 1.95
N PHE A 213 12.76 -13.65 2.56
CA PHE A 213 14.18 -13.30 2.38
C PHE A 213 15.05 -13.59 3.60
N GLY A 214 14.46 -14.03 4.72
CA GLY A 214 15.20 -14.38 5.93
C GLY A 214 15.77 -13.17 6.65
N THR A 215 15.05 -12.05 6.61
CA THR A 215 15.42 -10.78 7.26
C THR A 215 14.70 -10.60 8.60
N SER A 216 14.84 -9.44 9.24
CA SER A 216 14.22 -9.12 10.54
C SER A 216 13.83 -7.64 10.59
N TYR A 217 13.14 -7.15 9.56
CA TYR A 217 12.64 -5.79 9.49
C TYR A 217 11.39 -5.56 10.32
N MET A 218 10.68 -6.60 10.77
CA MET A 218 9.50 -6.43 11.62
C MET A 218 9.73 -5.59 12.88
N ASP A 219 10.94 -5.64 13.44
CA ASP A 219 11.35 -4.83 14.60
C ASP A 219 11.24 -3.32 14.34
N MET A 220 11.26 -2.86 13.07
CA MET A 220 11.09 -1.44 12.73
C MET A 220 9.70 -0.88 13.07
N TRP A 221 8.70 -1.75 13.26
CA TRP A 221 7.32 -1.38 13.54
C TRP A 221 6.97 -1.38 15.04
N ASP A 222 7.90 -1.77 15.93
CA ASP A 222 7.64 -1.90 17.37
C ASP A 222 7.07 -0.62 17.99
N ASP A 223 7.66 0.54 17.68
CA ASP A 223 7.19 1.84 18.17
C ASP A 223 5.78 2.16 17.64
N GLY A 224 5.50 1.87 16.37
CA GLY A 224 4.19 2.09 15.76
C GLY A 224 3.10 1.18 16.31
N LEU A 225 3.43 -0.08 16.58
CA LEU A 225 2.52 -1.03 17.23
C LEU A 225 2.19 -0.60 18.66
N ASP A 226 3.18 -0.12 19.42
CA ASP A 226 2.95 0.45 20.75
C ASP A 226 2.07 1.69 20.68
N PHE A 227 2.34 2.59 19.73
CA PHE A 227 1.56 3.80 19.51
C PHE A 227 0.10 3.51 19.15
N ILE A 228 -0.14 2.57 18.23
CA ILE A 228 -1.49 2.13 17.85
C ILE A 228 -2.25 1.63 19.09
N ASN A 229 -1.61 0.77 19.90
CA ASN A 229 -2.25 0.14 21.06
C ASN A 229 -2.44 1.06 22.29
N THR A 230 -1.70 2.16 22.37
CA THR A 230 -1.71 3.04 23.55
C THR A 230 -2.32 4.41 23.30
N VAL A 231 -2.28 4.90 22.05
CA VAL A 231 -2.71 6.26 21.67
C VAL A 231 -3.87 6.24 20.69
N MET A 232 -3.86 5.37 19.68
CA MET A 232 -4.88 5.38 18.61
C MET A 232 -6.18 4.65 18.99
N HIS A 233 -6.68 4.85 20.20
CA HIS A 233 -7.95 4.28 20.65
C HIS A 233 -8.90 5.34 21.19
N GLU A 234 -10.20 5.16 20.94
CA GLU A 234 -11.24 5.92 21.63
C GLU A 234 -11.58 5.34 23.02
N GLU A 235 -12.45 6.02 23.77
CA GLU A 235 -12.84 5.66 25.14
C GLU A 235 -13.43 4.23 25.27
N TYR A 236 -13.93 3.66 24.18
CA TYR A 236 -14.48 2.30 24.13
C TYR A 236 -13.44 1.23 23.72
N GLY A 237 -12.19 1.62 23.48
CA GLY A 237 -11.12 0.73 23.03
C GLY A 237 -11.18 0.39 21.53
N LEU A 238 -12.04 1.04 20.74
CA LEU A 238 -11.99 0.94 19.28
C LEU A 238 -10.86 1.80 18.73
N PHE A 239 -10.27 1.39 17.60
CA PHE A 239 -9.26 2.21 16.94
C PHE A 239 -9.88 3.48 16.37
N ILE A 240 -9.20 4.61 16.56
CA ILE A 240 -9.56 5.86 15.86
C ILE A 240 -9.10 5.76 14.39
N ASP A 241 -9.82 6.45 13.51
CA ASP A 241 -9.58 6.38 12.07
C ASP A 241 -8.18 6.90 11.71
N GLY A 242 -7.86 8.14 12.13
CA GLY A 242 -6.55 8.74 11.89
C GLY A 242 -6.07 9.62 13.05
N TYR A 243 -4.76 9.87 13.09
CA TYR A 243 -4.10 10.69 14.10
C TYR A 243 -3.22 11.75 13.43
N PHE A 244 -3.37 13.01 13.83
CA PHE A 244 -2.51 14.09 13.37
C PHE A 244 -1.20 14.11 14.18
N ILE A 245 -0.08 13.74 13.54
CA ILE A 245 1.26 13.79 14.14
C ILE A 245 1.77 15.23 14.31
N GLN A 246 1.20 16.17 13.55
CA GLN A 246 1.44 17.60 13.66
C GLN A 246 0.22 18.37 13.16
N GLU A 247 0.02 19.60 13.67
CA GLU A 247 -0.91 20.53 13.02
C GLU A 247 -0.44 20.81 11.58
N PRO A 248 -1.34 20.80 10.58
CA PRO A 248 -0.96 21.07 9.20
C PRO A 248 -0.36 22.48 9.03
N ILE A 249 0.95 22.55 8.78
CA ILE A 249 1.66 23.80 8.49
C ILE A 249 1.64 24.04 6.97
N GLY A 250 1.39 25.28 6.56
CA GLY A 250 1.39 25.68 5.15
C GLY A 250 0.10 25.36 4.37
N PHE A 251 -0.94 24.85 5.05
CA PHE A 251 -2.23 24.55 4.42
C PHE A 251 -3.13 25.80 4.34
N SER A 252 -3.01 26.58 3.27
CA SER A 252 -3.95 27.67 2.97
C SER A 252 -5.09 27.18 2.07
N GLY A 253 -6.06 26.44 2.61
CA GLY A 253 -7.23 26.04 1.82
C GLY A 253 -8.19 25.04 2.45
N SER A 254 -9.15 25.52 3.23
CA SER A 254 -10.52 24.97 3.40
C SER A 254 -10.68 23.44 3.19
N MET A 255 -10.51 22.65 4.25
CA MET A 255 -11.43 21.54 4.44
C MET A 255 -12.71 22.12 5.03
N GLY A 256 -13.82 21.90 4.34
CA GLY A 256 -15.14 22.28 4.82
C GLY A 256 -15.36 21.79 6.24
N SER A 257 -15.93 22.67 7.05
CA SER A 257 -16.64 22.39 8.30
C SER A 257 -17.02 20.91 8.48
N GLY A 258 -16.21 20.18 9.21
CA GLY A 258 -16.45 18.76 9.49
C GLY A 258 -15.65 18.19 10.66
N VAL A 259 -14.76 18.95 11.30
CA VAL A 259 -14.12 18.56 12.56
C VAL A 259 -15.11 18.82 13.70
N PRO A 260 -15.63 17.82 14.41
CA PRO A 260 -16.16 18.05 15.74
C PRO A 260 -14.95 18.41 16.62
N SER A 261 -14.95 19.63 17.12
CA SER A 261 -14.06 20.05 18.19
C SER A 261 -14.12 19.06 19.35
N THR A 262 -12.96 18.58 19.79
CA THR A 262 -12.61 18.12 21.14
C THR A 262 -13.49 17.04 21.80
N ILE A 263 -12.87 15.92 22.16
CA ILE A 263 -12.53 15.61 23.56
C ILE A 263 -11.06 15.19 23.60
#